data_AF-A0A8J4EDN6-F1
#
_entry.id   AF-A0A8J4EDN6-F1
#
_cell.length_a   1.000
_cell.length_b   1.000
_cell.length_c   1.000
_cell.angle_alpha   90.00
_cell.angle_beta   90.00
_cell.angle_gamma   90.00
#
_symmetry.space_group_name_H-M   'P 1'
#
loop_
_entity.id
_entity.type
_entity.pdbx_description
1 polymer ?
#
loop_
_entity_poly.entity_id
_entity_poly.type
_entity_poly.pdbx_seq_one_letter_code
_entity_poly.pdbx_strand_id
1 'polypeptide(L)'
;MDDQGRTTFVLHEHRKPRHHFDLRLEEDGVLRSWAVPRGLPDDPGRNRLAVAVPDHDLDHLTYTDADKDIADIGWWEEVDRNERRIVFTLHGRGVPRTYALIRTGSDWLLHLMKT
;
A
#
# COMPACT_ATOMS: atom_id res chain seq x y z
N MET A 1 -12.29 -23.10 3.53
CA MET A 1 -12.69 -21.99 2.67
C MET A 1 -11.46 -21.61 1.88
N ASP A 2 -11.65 -21.49 0.58
CA ASP A 2 -10.73 -21.22 -0.51
C ASP A 2 -9.78 -20.03 -0.27
N ASP A 3 -8.61 -20.32 0.29
CA ASP A 3 -7.50 -19.36 0.50
C ASP A 3 -6.51 -19.33 -0.68
N GLN A 4 -6.88 -19.92 -1.83
CA GLN A 4 -6.04 -20.02 -3.01
C GLN A 4 -6.36 -18.87 -3.98
N GLY A 5 -5.64 -17.75 -3.83
CA GLY A 5 -5.58 -16.72 -4.87
C GLY A 5 -5.79 -15.28 -4.43
N ARG A 6 -5.88 -14.99 -3.13
CA ARG A 6 -5.91 -13.59 -2.66
C ARG A 6 -4.49 -13.08 -2.42
N THR A 7 -4.12 -12.01 -3.10
CA THR A 7 -2.82 -11.34 -2.94
C THR A 7 -2.78 -10.54 -1.65
N THR A 8 -1.70 -10.67 -0.88
CA THR A 8 -1.52 -10.02 0.42
C THR A 8 -1.10 -8.56 0.28
N PHE A 9 -1.49 -7.71 1.23
CA PHE A 9 -0.84 -6.42 1.42
C PHE A 9 -0.35 -6.27 2.85
N VAL A 10 0.66 -5.43 3.02
CA VAL A 10 1.08 -4.95 4.34
C VAL A 10 1.32 -3.46 4.29
N LEU A 11 0.89 -2.77 5.35
CA LEU A 11 1.24 -1.39 5.65
C LEU A 11 2.20 -1.42 6.83
N HIS A 12 3.47 -1.14 6.61
CA HIS A 12 4.41 -0.97 7.71
C HIS A 12 4.39 0.48 8.18
N GLU A 13 4.52 0.70 9.50
CA GLU A 13 4.89 1.98 10.08
C GLU A 13 6.40 1.96 10.36
N HIS A 14 7.11 2.96 9.84
CA HIS A 14 8.57 3.05 9.93
C HIS A 14 8.94 4.37 10.59
N ARG A 15 9.58 4.30 11.76
CA ARG A 15 9.83 5.46 12.64
C ARG A 15 11.15 6.18 12.36
N LYS A 16 12.08 5.57 11.60
CA LYS A 16 13.38 6.15 11.25
C LYS A 16 13.71 6.03 9.76
N PRO A 17 14.51 6.96 9.19
CA PRO A 17 15.04 8.19 9.81
C PRO A 17 13.98 9.28 10.00
N ARG A 18 12.85 9.18 9.31
CA ARG A 18 11.65 10.00 9.49
C ARG A 18 10.45 9.07 9.55
N HIS A 19 9.45 9.44 10.33
CA HIS A 19 8.19 8.71 10.35
C HIS A 19 7.55 8.69 8.95
N HIS A 20 7.25 7.49 8.46
CA HIS A 20 6.51 7.24 7.23
C HIS A 20 5.85 5.85 7.30
N PHE A 21 5.04 5.55 6.29
CA PHE A 21 4.47 4.22 6.12
C PHE A 21 4.98 3.60 4.83
N ASP A 22 5.19 2.28 4.79
CA ASP A 22 5.43 1.55 3.54
C ASP A 22 4.16 0.78 3.18
N LEU A 23 3.49 1.19 2.10
CA LEU A 23 2.44 0.38 1.48
C LEU A 23 3.08 -0.65 0.56
N ARG A 24 2.72 -1.92 0.73
CA ARG A 24 3.28 -3.03 -0.02
C ARG A 24 2.17 -3.93 -0.51
N LEU A 25 2.12 -4.17 -1.82
CA LEU A 25 1.14 -5.03 -2.48
C LEU A 25 1.88 -6.24 -3.05
N GLU A 26 1.47 -7.44 -2.66
CA GLU A 26 1.93 -8.68 -3.28
C GLU A 26 1.45 -8.77 -4.73
N GLU A 27 2.37 -8.87 -5.67
CA GLU A 27 2.10 -9.02 -7.09
C GLU A 27 3.28 -9.75 -7.76
N ASP A 28 2.98 -10.74 -8.61
CA ASP A 28 3.99 -11.49 -9.38
C ASP A 28 5.16 -12.06 -8.54
N GLY A 29 4.87 -12.47 -7.30
CA GLY A 29 5.86 -13.07 -6.40
C GLY A 29 6.77 -12.07 -5.67
N VAL A 30 6.49 -10.77 -5.75
CA VAL A 30 7.20 -9.71 -5.02
C VAL A 30 6.24 -8.77 -4.32
N LEU A 31 6.76 -7.94 -3.42
CA LEU A 31 6.05 -6.83 -2.80
C LEU A 31 6.34 -5.52 -3.52
N ARG A 32 5.43 -5.11 -4.41
CA ARG A 32 5.44 -3.76 -5.00
C ARG A 32 5.27 -2.73 -3.90
N SER A 33 6.21 -1.81 -3.78
CA SER A 33 6.37 -1.04 -2.55
C SER A 33 6.40 0.47 -2.80
N TRP A 34 5.69 1.21 -1.94
CA TRP A 34 5.70 2.67 -1.91
C TRP A 34 5.87 3.19 -0.50
N ALA A 35 6.80 4.12 -0.31
CA ALA A 35 6.88 4.93 0.89
C ALA A 35 5.82 6.05 0.84
N VAL A 36 5.02 6.17 1.89
CA VAL A 36 3.91 7.11 2.04
C VAL A 36 4.15 7.97 3.28
N PRO A 37 4.84 9.13 3.16
CA PRO A 37 5.32 9.91 4.30
C PRO A 37 4.24 10.38 5.28
N ARG A 38 2.99 10.45 4.83
CA ARG A 38 1.85 10.91 5.64
C ARG A 38 0.75 9.84 5.78
N GLY A 39 1.09 8.57 5.56
CA GLY A 39 0.16 7.45 5.63
C GLY A 39 -0.89 7.43 4.53
N LEU A 40 -1.74 6.38 4.54
CA LEU A 40 -2.85 6.25 3.61
C LEU A 40 -3.82 7.45 3.78
N PRO A 41 -4.36 8.03 2.70
CA PRO A 41 -5.33 9.12 2.78
C PRO A 41 -6.60 8.65 3.53
N ASP A 42 -7.05 9.48 4.46
CA ASP A 42 -8.26 9.32 5.26
C ASP A 42 -9.40 10.25 4.80
N ASP A 43 -9.09 11.22 3.94
CA ASP A 43 -10.00 12.22 3.37
C ASP A 43 -9.85 12.21 1.84
N PRO A 44 -10.92 11.96 1.05
CA PRO A 44 -10.86 11.95 -0.41
C PRO A 44 -10.56 13.34 -1.00
N GLY A 45 -10.66 14.42 -0.23
CA GLY A 45 -10.25 15.77 -0.63
C GLY A 45 -8.74 16.00 -0.57
N ARG A 46 -7.95 15.05 -0.04
CA ARG A 46 -6.52 15.22 0.23
C ARG A 46 -5.69 14.04 -0.26
N ASN A 47 -4.99 14.23 -1.37
CA ASN A 47 -4.03 13.25 -1.87
C ASN A 47 -2.77 13.19 -0.99
N ARG A 48 -2.15 12.01 -0.92
CA ARG A 48 -0.87 11.80 -0.22
C ARG A 48 0.20 11.45 -1.23
N LEU A 49 1.43 11.92 -1.01
CA LEU A 49 2.59 11.49 -1.80
C LEU A 49 2.85 10.00 -1.53
N ALA A 50 3.08 9.24 -2.59
CA ALA A 50 3.58 7.87 -2.56
C ALA A 50 4.83 7.79 -3.45
N VAL A 51 5.96 7.43 -2.86
CA VAL A 51 7.24 7.33 -3.55
C VAL A 51 7.51 5.86 -3.80
N ALA A 52 7.66 5.47 -5.06
CA ALA A 52 8.01 4.09 -5.39
C ALA A 52 9.41 3.76 -4.83
N VAL A 53 9.53 2.61 -4.17
CA VAL A 53 10.79 2.07 -3.66
C VAL A 53 11.03 0.71 -4.30
N PRO A 54 12.25 0.15 -4.25
CA PRO A 54 12.52 -1.18 -4.80
C PRO A 54 11.53 -2.22 -4.26
N ASP A 55 11.24 -3.23 -5.07
CA ASP A 55 10.43 -4.37 -4.65
C ASP A 55 11.10 -5.08 -3.47
N HIS A 56 10.30 -5.75 -2.64
CA HIS A 56 10.79 -6.56 -1.53
C HIS A 56 10.32 -8.00 -1.67
N ASP A 57 11.05 -8.94 -1.09
CA ASP A 57 10.66 -10.35 -1.06
C ASP A 57 9.42 -10.57 -0.17
N LEU A 58 8.70 -11.66 -0.40
CA LEU A 58 7.46 -11.97 0.33
C LEU A 58 7.67 -12.15 1.84
N ASP A 59 8.86 -12.57 2.28
CA ASP A 59 9.21 -12.69 3.70
C ASP A 59 9.13 -11.34 4.43
N HIS A 60 9.19 -10.22 3.69
CA HIS A 60 9.01 -8.88 4.26
C HIS A 60 7.58 -8.60 4.73
N LEU A 61 6.59 -9.45 4.39
CA LEU A 61 5.19 -9.29 4.83
C LEU A 61 5.04 -9.27 6.36
N THR A 62 5.87 -10.05 7.05
CA THR A 62 5.80 -10.19 8.52
C THR A 62 7.00 -9.57 9.24
N TYR A 63 7.85 -8.86 8.51
CA TYR A 63 9.08 -8.29 9.05
C TYR A 63 8.80 -7.12 10.00
N THR A 64 9.37 -7.18 11.19
CA THR A 64 9.39 -6.08 12.15
C THR A 64 10.79 -5.91 12.74
N ASP A 65 11.09 -4.71 13.22
CA ASP A 65 12.31 -4.38 13.95
C ASP A 65 12.04 -3.29 15.00
N ALA A 66 13.08 -2.76 15.65
CA ALA A 66 12.93 -1.74 16.69
C ALA A 66 12.23 -0.45 16.21
N ASP A 67 12.35 -0.11 14.93
CA ASP A 67 11.82 1.10 14.30
C ASP A 67 10.71 0.82 13.29
N LYS A 68 10.44 -0.45 12.95
CA LYS A 68 9.45 -0.88 11.96
C LYS A 68 8.44 -1.87 12.52
N ASP A 69 7.17 -1.52 12.48
CA ASP A 69 6.05 -2.39 12.88
C ASP A 69 5.01 -2.53 11.77
N ILE A 70 4.12 -3.51 11.91
CA ILE A 70 2.97 -3.70 11.00
C ILE A 70 1.81 -2.82 11.48
N ALA A 71 1.50 -1.78 10.70
CA ALA A 71 0.39 -0.87 10.93
C ALA A 71 -0.93 -1.39 10.35
N ASP A 72 -0.91 -2.23 9.32
CA ASP A 72 -2.07 -3.02 8.88
C ASP A 72 -1.60 -4.17 8.00
N ILE A 73 -2.37 -5.24 7.93
CA ILE A 73 -2.09 -6.39 7.06
C ILE A 73 -3.40 -7.04 6.67
N GLY A 74 -3.47 -7.58 5.46
CA GLY A 74 -4.65 -8.25 4.95
C GLY A 74 -4.46 -8.65 3.51
N TRP A 75 -5.54 -8.70 2.74
CA TRP A 75 -5.49 -8.95 1.31
C TRP A 75 -5.94 -7.73 0.53
N TRP A 76 -5.56 -7.67 -0.74
CA TRP A 76 -5.97 -6.62 -1.64
C TRP A 76 -6.50 -7.23 -2.94
N GLU A 77 -7.32 -6.47 -3.64
CA GLU A 77 -7.77 -6.81 -4.99
C GLU A 77 -7.62 -5.59 -5.90
N GLU A 78 -7.23 -5.86 -7.14
CA GLU A 78 -7.23 -4.85 -8.20
C GLU A 78 -8.66 -4.58 -8.67
N VAL A 79 -8.99 -3.29 -8.80
CA VAL A 79 -10.28 -2.81 -9.31
C VAL A 79 -10.18 -2.35 -10.76
N ASP A 80 -9.13 -1.59 -11.11
CA ASP A 80 -8.87 -1.05 -12.45
C ASP A 80 -7.38 -0.70 -12.57
N ARG A 81 -6.79 -0.85 -13.75
CA ARG A 81 -5.41 -0.45 -14.02
C ARG A 81 -5.27 0.11 -15.43
N ASN A 82 -4.52 1.20 -15.53
CA ASN A 82 -4.02 1.74 -16.80
C ASN A 82 -2.64 2.35 -16.61
N GLU A 83 -2.06 2.91 -17.66
CA GLU A 83 -0.70 3.49 -17.65
C GLU A 83 -0.49 4.61 -16.62
N ARG A 84 -1.58 5.26 -16.18
CA ARG A 84 -1.54 6.40 -15.26
C ARG A 84 -1.93 6.04 -13.84
N ARG A 85 -2.64 4.94 -13.61
CA ARG A 85 -3.11 4.59 -12.27
C ARG A 85 -3.34 3.11 -12.05
N ILE A 86 -3.24 2.72 -10.79
CA ILE A 86 -3.72 1.45 -10.25
C ILE A 86 -4.79 1.79 -9.23
N VAL A 87 -5.99 1.23 -9.40
CA VAL A 87 -7.11 1.33 -8.45
C VAL A 87 -7.26 -0.02 -7.77
N PHE A 88 -7.27 -0.03 -6.45
CA PHE A 88 -7.27 -1.25 -5.66
C PHE A 88 -8.03 -1.07 -4.36
N THR A 89 -8.57 -2.17 -3.82
CA THR A 89 -9.22 -2.19 -2.52
C THR A 89 -8.35 -2.93 -1.51
N LEU A 90 -8.13 -2.32 -0.34
CA LEU A 90 -7.45 -2.97 0.78
C LEU A 90 -8.48 -3.52 1.77
N HIS A 91 -8.34 -4.81 2.08
CA HIS A 91 -9.16 -5.54 3.05
C HIS A 91 -8.32 -5.88 4.28
N GLY A 92 -8.03 -4.86 5.09
CA GLY A 92 -7.26 -4.95 6.34
C GLY A 92 -8.13 -5.09 7.58
N ARG A 93 -7.67 -4.54 8.71
CA ARG A 93 -8.41 -4.61 9.99
C ARG A 93 -9.70 -3.78 10.03
N GLY A 94 -9.79 -2.75 9.19
CA GLY A 94 -10.94 -1.84 9.13
C GLY A 94 -11.96 -2.19 8.04
N VAL A 95 -12.93 -1.30 7.84
CA VAL A 95 -13.81 -1.35 6.67
C VAL A 95 -12.95 -1.29 5.40
N PRO A 96 -13.21 -2.14 4.39
CA PRO A 96 -12.46 -2.09 3.14
C PRO A 96 -12.48 -0.69 2.51
N ARG A 97 -11.33 -0.27 2.00
CA ARG A 97 -11.17 1.06 1.37
C ARG A 97 -10.52 0.92 0.00
N THR A 98 -11.08 1.63 -0.96
CA THR A 98 -10.55 1.69 -2.33
C THR A 98 -9.67 2.91 -2.50
N TYR A 99 -8.47 2.70 -3.02
CA TYR A 99 -7.50 3.74 -3.30
C TYR A 99 -7.12 3.75 -4.78
N ALA A 100 -6.58 4.88 -5.23
CA ALA A 100 -5.88 4.99 -6.50
C ALA A 100 -4.45 5.45 -6.27
N LEU A 101 -3.47 4.69 -6.75
CA LEU A 101 -2.11 5.16 -6.98
C LEU A 101 -2.07 5.79 -8.37
N ILE A 102 -1.81 7.10 -8.45
CA ILE A 102 -1.85 7.91 -9.67
C ILE A 102 -0.43 8.40 -9.97
N ARG A 103 0.12 8.05 -11.13
CA ARG A 103 1.46 8.44 -11.55
C ARG A 103 1.48 9.91 -11.98
N THR A 104 2.40 10.70 -11.42
CA THR A 104 2.54 12.14 -11.71
C THR A 104 3.82 12.50 -12.46
N GLY A 105 4.61 11.49 -12.87
CA GLY A 105 5.90 11.66 -13.52
C GLY A 105 6.96 10.82 -12.81
N SER A 106 7.75 11.46 -11.95
CA SER A 106 8.76 10.81 -11.09
C SER A 106 8.17 10.06 -9.90
N ASP A 107 6.98 10.46 -9.44
CA ASP A 107 6.35 9.98 -8.22
C ASP A 107 4.90 9.55 -8.43
N TRP A 108 4.25 9.15 -7.34
CA TRP A 108 2.84 8.77 -7.30
C TRP A 108 2.07 9.61 -6.28
N LEU A 109 0.79 9.78 -6.54
CA LEU A 109 -0.19 10.25 -5.56
C LEU A 109 -1.08 9.09 -5.16
N LEU A 110 -1.28 8.91 -3.86
CA LEU A 110 -2.27 8.01 -3.32
C LEU A 110 -3.54 8.81 -3.01
N HIS A 111 -4.66 8.40 -3.59
CA HIS A 111 -5.97 9.02 -3.45
C HIS A 111 -6.96 8.02 -2.85
N LEU A 112 -7.75 8.44 -1.86
CA LEU A 112 -8.87 7.64 -1.35
C LEU A 112 -10.08 7.87 -2.26
N MET A 113 -10.63 6.80 -2.83
CA MET A 113 -11.81 6.87 -3.67
C MET A 113 -13.05 7.14 -2.82
N LYS A 114 -13.94 8.02 -3.30
CA LYS A 114 -15.26 8.20 -2.69
C LYS A 114 -16.09 6.94 -2.92
N THR A 115 -16.74 6.46 -1.87
CA THR A 115 -17.77 5.42 -1.92
C THR A 115 -19.02 5.96 -2.60
#